data_AF-A0A9D7EUU2-F1
#
_entry.id   AF-A0A9D7EUU2-F1
#
_cell.length_a   1.000
_cell.length_b   1.000
_cell.length_c   1.000
_cell.angle_alpha   90.00
_cell.angle_beta   90.00
_cell.angle_gamma   90.00
#
_symmetry.space_group_name_H-M   'P 1'
#
loop_
_entity.id
_entity.type
_entity.pdbx_description
1 polymer ?
#
loop_
_entity_poly.entity_id
_entity_poly.type
_entity_poly.pdbx_seq_one_letter_code
_entity_poly.pdbx_strand_id
1 'polypeptide(L)' 'MKFCSVVKGNAYGHGLTEFVKLAMECDQHYFGVYSADEAYHISKNIKHLSFISWNGRREAIE' A
#
# COMPACT_ATOMS: atom_id res chain seq x y z
N MET A 1 8.91 4.60 -16.09
CA MET A 1 7.68 5.08 -15.40
C MET A 1 7.25 3.97 -14.45
N LYS A 2 6.98 4.25 -13.17
CA LYS A 2 6.56 3.23 -12.19
C LYS A 2 5.11 3.52 -11.77
N PHE A 3 4.24 2.52 -11.82
CA PHE A 3 2.86 2.67 -11.36
C PHE A 3 2.78 2.51 -9.85
N CYS A 4 1.95 3.29 -9.17
CA CYS A 4 1.68 3.15 -7.74
C CYS A 4 0.24 2.69 -7.55
N SER A 5 0.04 1.54 -6.91
CA SER A 5 -1.31 1.04 -6.60
C SER A 5 -1.72 1.45 -5.19
N VAL A 6 -2.76 2.28 -5.07
CA VAL A 6 -3.24 2.76 -3.76
C VAL A 6 -4.21 1.74 -3.17
N VAL A 7 -3.83 1.11 -2.06
CA VAL A 7 -4.54 -0.01 -1.41
C VAL A 7 -5.11 0.34 -0.03
N LYS A 8 -5.31 1.63 0.24
CA LYS A 8 -5.90 2.11 1.51
C LYS A 8 -7.23 1.44 1.85
N GLY A 9 -7.54 1.35 3.14
CA GLY A 9 -8.83 0.86 3.60
C GLY A 9 -9.01 -0.62 3.30
N ASN A 10 -7.98 -1.42 3.59
CA ASN A 10 -7.96 -2.86 3.32
C ASN A 10 -8.18 -3.23 1.84
N ALA A 11 -7.49 -2.54 0.91
CA ALA A 11 -7.75 -2.64 -0.53
C ALA A 11 -9.24 -2.43 -0.87
N TYR A 12 -9.83 -1.34 -0.38
CA TYR A 12 -11.26 -1.02 -0.54
C TYR A 12 -12.22 -2.11 -0.02
N GLY A 13 -11.78 -2.92 0.95
CA GLY A 13 -12.55 -4.04 1.51
C GLY A 13 -12.31 -5.39 0.83
N HIS A 14 -11.45 -5.47 -0.19
CA HIS A 14 -11.11 -6.73 -0.87
C HIS A 14 -10.05 -7.57 -0.14
N GLY A 15 -9.36 -7.01 0.85
CA GLY A 15 -8.27 -7.67 1.56
C GLY A 15 -6.89 -7.27 1.01
N LEU A 16 -6.04 -6.71 1.87
CA LEU A 16 -4.69 -6.25 1.49
C LEU A 16 -3.84 -7.38 0.91
N THR A 17 -3.72 -8.50 1.63
CA THR A 17 -2.79 -9.59 1.27
C THR A 17 -3.13 -10.23 -0.08
N GLU A 18 -4.41 -10.50 -0.34
CA GLU A 18 -4.83 -11.16 -1.59
C GLU A 18 -4.67 -10.22 -2.79
N PHE A 19 -5.06 -8.95 -2.63
CA PHE A 19 -4.87 -7.96 -3.69
C PHE A 19 -3.38 -7.73 -4.01
N VAL A 20 -2.52 -7.60 -2.99
CA VAL A 20 -1.10 -7.33 -3.19
C VAL A 20 -0.41 -8.52 -3.88
N LYS A 21 -0.75 -9.76 -3.53
CA LYS A 21 -0.22 -10.95 -4.23
C LYS A 21 -0.55 -10.93 -5.72
N LEU A 22 -1.82 -10.69 -6.05
CA LEU A 22 -2.28 -10.60 -7.46
C LEU A 22 -1.57 -9.47 -8.20
N ALA A 23 -1.40 -8.32 -7.56
CA ALA A 23 -0.68 -7.20 -8.14
C ALA A 23 0.80 -7.54 -8.40
N MET A 24 1.45 -8.29 -7.51
CA MET A 24 2.83 -8.75 -7.73
C MET A 24 2.97 -9.72 -8.90
N GLU A 25 1.98 -10.58 -9.15
CA GLU A 25 1.95 -11.43 -10.35
C GLU A 25 1.89 -10.58 -11.64
N CYS A 26 1.43 -9.34 -11.54
CA CYS A 26 1.41 -8.37 -12.63
C CYS A 26 2.65 -7.43 -12.66
N ASP A 27 3.74 -7.78 -11.98
CA ASP A 27 4.98 -6.97 -11.85
C ASP A 27 4.79 -5.63 -11.09
N GLN A 28 3.71 -5.50 -10.31
CA GLN A 28 3.44 -4.30 -9.52
C GLN A 28 3.98 -4.44 -8.10
N HIS A 29 5.02 -3.66 -7.78
CA HIS A 29 5.74 -3.73 -6.49
C HIS A 29 5.64 -2.45 -5.65
N TYR A 30 4.92 -1.44 -6.15
CA TYR A 30 4.84 -0.12 -5.53
C TYR A 30 3.41 0.18 -5.07
N PHE A 31 3.23 0.36 -3.75
CA PHE A 31 1.91 0.47 -3.14
C PHE A 31 1.78 1.72 -2.26
N GLY A 32 0.62 2.38 -2.36
CA GLY A 32 0.23 3.49 -1.50
C GLY A 32 -0.72 3.01 -0.40
N VAL A 33 -0.35 3.19 0.86
CA VAL A 33 -1.17 2.84 2.02
C VAL A 33 -1.56 4.10 2.79
N TYR A 34 -2.68 4.04 3.52
CA TYR A 34 -3.09 5.17 4.34
C TYR A 34 -2.29 5.23 5.63
N SER A 35 -2.08 4.08 6.30
CA SER A 35 -1.36 4.02 7.57
C SER A 35 -0.11 3.16 7.51
N ALA A 36 0.82 3.41 8.44
CA ALA A 36 2.00 2.57 8.62
C ALA A 36 1.63 1.13 9.05
N ASP A 37 0.48 0.95 9.72
CA ASP A 37 -0.01 -0.36 10.15
C ASP A 37 -0.38 -1.25 8.96
N GLU A 38 -1.07 -0.68 7.95
CA GLU A 38 -1.36 -1.39 6.70
C GLU A 38 -0.06 -1.81 5.98
N ALA A 39 0.93 -0.90 5.93
CA ALA A 39 2.25 -1.20 5.36
C ALA A 39 2.95 -2.34 6.11
N TYR A 40 2.91 -2.31 7.45
CA TYR A 40 3.51 -3.32 8.29
C TYR A 40 2.82 -4.69 8.13
N HIS A 41 1.49 -4.70 8.07
CA HIS A 41 0.71 -5.91 7.85
C HIS A 41 1.11 -6.62 6.56
N ILE A 42 1.26 -5.88 5.46
CA ILE A 42 1.68 -6.44 4.18
C ILE A 42 3.15 -6.88 4.24
N SER A 43 4.04 -6.03 4.76
CA SER A 43 5.49 -6.28 4.84
C SER A 43 5.83 -7.55 5.64
N LYS A 44 5.03 -7.89 6.66
CA LYS A 44 5.18 -9.12 7.43
C LYS A 44 4.89 -10.38 6.61
N ASN A 45 3.95 -10.30 5.67
CA ASN A 45 3.50 -11.44 4.87
C ASN A 45 4.21 -11.53 3.52
N ILE A 46 4.72 -10.41 3.00
CA ILE A 46 5.22 -10.29 1.64
C ILE A 46 6.51 -9.46 1.63
N LYS A 47 7.58 -10.04 1.08
CA LYS A 47 8.91 -9.41 1.00
C LYS A 47 9.10 -8.66 -0.33
N HIS A 48 10.08 -7.76 -0.40
CA HIS A 48 10.48 -7.01 -1.60
C HIS A 48 9.44 -6.00 -2.13
N LEU A 49 8.66 -5.40 -1.22
CA LEU A 49 7.69 -4.34 -1.56
C LEU A 49 8.20 -2.96 -1.16
N SER A 50 7.80 -1.96 -1.94
CA SER A 50 8.03 -0.55 -1.62
C SER A 50 6.70 0.12 -1.32
N PHE A 51 6.59 0.70 -0.12
CA PHE A 51 5.37 1.37 0.34
C PHE A 51 5.60 2.87 0.50
N ILE A 52 4.63 3.66 0.04
CA ILE A 52 4.45 5.05 0.50
C ILE A 52 3.25 5.07 1.44
N SER A 53 3.47 5.52 2.68
CA SER A 53 2.38 5.85 3.60
C SER A 53 2.07 7.34 3.53
N TRP A 54 0.80 7.68 3.33
CA TRP A 54 0.34 9.06 3.46
C TRP A 54 -0.17 9.30 4.88
N ASN A 55 0.72 9.77 5.76
CA ASN A 55 0.38 10.12 7.12
C ASN A 55 -0.24 11.53 7.09
N GLY A 56 -1.56 11.62 6.99
CA GLY A 56 -2.31 12.85 6.77
C GLY A 56 -2.23 13.90 7.90
N ARG A 57 -1.03 14.33 8.31
CA ARG A 57 -0.86 15.62 8.97
C ARG A 57 -1.37 16.67 8.00
N ARG A 58 -2.56 17.19 8.29
CA ARG A 58 -2.99 18.50 7.83
C ARG A 58 -2.09 19.54 8.50
N GLU A 59 -0.87 19.73 8.00
CA GLU A 59 -0.41 21.11 7.89
C GLU A 59 -1.21 21.67 6.71
N ALA A 60 -2.38 22.19 7.07
CA ALA A 60 -3.01 23.19 6.24
C ALA A 60 -1.94 24.27 6.04
N ILE A 61 -1.53 24.44 4.79
CA ILE A 61 -0.97 25.70 4.32
C ILE A 61 -1.96 26.81 4.69
N GLU A 62 -1.74 27.43 5.85
CA GLU A 62 -1.99 28.87 6.03
C GLU A 62 -0.85 29.63 5.39
#